data_AF-A0A364LIM5-F1
#
_entry.id   AF-A0A364LIM5-F1
#
_cell.length_a   1.000
_cell.length_b   1.000
_cell.length_c   1.000
_cell.angle_alpha   90.00
_cell.angle_beta   90.00
_cell.angle_gamma   90.00
#
_symmetry.space_group_name_H-M   'P 1'
#
loop_
_entity.id
_entity.type
_entity.pdbx_description
1 polymer ?
#
loop_
_entity_poly.entity_id
_entity_poly.type
_entity_poly.pdbx_seq_one_letter_code
_entity_poly.pdbx_strand_id
1 'polypeptide(L)' 'MTANNENVLHHVNKMQQAFKDQVDHLRKDIKLINEPQCKAMFETSAEVLSGLIKAFEDYKEKIEEAWKH' A
#
# COMPACT_ATOMS: atom_id res chain seq x y z
N MET A 1 6.60 -22.36 19.76
CA MET A 1 5.40 -21.58 19.42
C MET A 1 5.79 -20.58 18.33
N THR A 2 5.85 -21.02 17.08
CA THR A 2 6.41 -20.25 15.94
C THR A 2 5.46 -20.26 14.75
N ALA A 3 4.16 -20.03 15.01
CA ALA A 3 3.10 -20.10 14.00
C ALA A 3 2.46 -18.73 13.65
N ASN A 4 2.98 -17.60 14.14
CA ASN A 4 2.31 -16.30 13.96
C ASN A 4 2.96 -15.33 12.97
N ASN A 5 4.27 -15.37 12.71
CA ASN A 5 4.92 -14.31 11.91
C ASN A 5 4.81 -14.52 10.39
N GLU A 6 4.80 -15.76 9.89
CA GLU A 6 4.52 -16.01 8.45
C GLU A 6 3.09 -15.58 8.08
N ASN A 7 2.15 -15.80 9.00
CA ASN A 7 0.76 -15.36 8.85
C ASN A 7 0.65 -13.82 8.84
N VAL A 8 1.37 -13.14 9.75
CA VAL A 8 1.43 -11.67 9.80
C VAL A 8 2.04 -11.08 8.54
N LEU A 9 3.20 -11.58 8.08
CA LEU A 9 3.82 -11.08 6.84
C LEU A 9 2.95 -11.33 5.61
N HIS A 10 2.25 -12.47 5.56
CA HIS A 10 1.27 -12.74 4.50
C HIS A 10 0.15 -11.69 4.48
N HIS A 11 -0.44 -11.38 5.64
CA HIS A 11 -1.49 -10.36 5.75
C HIS A 11 -0.99 -8.97 5.37
N VAL A 12 0.21 -8.59 5.81
CA VAL A 12 0.85 -7.31 5.47
C VAL A 12 1.09 -7.20 3.97
N ASN A 13 1.66 -8.25 3.35
CA ASN A 13 1.90 -8.27 1.90
C ASN A 13 0.59 -8.17 1.11
N LYS A 14 -0.45 -8.91 1.51
CA LYS A 14 -1.76 -8.89 0.86
C LYS A 14 -2.39 -7.50 0.90
N MET A 15 -2.34 -6.82 2.04
CA MET A 15 -2.86 -5.47 2.19
C MET A 15 -2.03 -4.42 1.43
N GLN A 16 -0.70 -4.53 1.46
CA GLN A 16 0.17 -3.65 0.69
C GLN A 16 -0.12 -3.77 -0.82
N GLN A 17 -0.35 -4.99 -1.32
CA GLN A 17 -0.72 -5.20 -2.71
C GLN A 17 -2.08 -4.59 -3.05
N ALA A 18 -3.08 -4.76 -2.17
CA ALA A 18 -4.39 -4.15 -2.39
C ALA A 18 -4.30 -2.61 -2.49
N PHE A 19 -3.44 -1.96 -1.71
CA PHE A 19 -3.20 -0.52 -1.86
C PHE A 19 -2.51 -0.16 -3.17
N LYS A 20 -1.52 -0.95 -3.62
CA LYS A 20 -0.87 -0.76 -4.92
C LYS A 20 -1.89 -0.82 -6.06
N ASP A 21 -2.74 -1.84 -6.04
CA ASP A 21 -3.79 -2.02 -7.05
C ASP A 21 -4.77 -0.84 -7.07
N GLN A 22 -5.13 -0.29 -5.90
CA GLN A 22 -5.98 0.89 -5.80
C GLN A 22 -5.29 2.18 -6.29
N VAL A 23 -4.01 2.38 -5.99
CA VAL A 23 -3.22 3.51 -6.53
C VAL A 23 -3.21 3.48 -8.06
N ASP A 24 -2.95 2.30 -8.64
CA ASP A 24 -2.92 2.12 -10.09
C ASP A 24 -4.29 2.40 -10.71
N HIS A 25 -5.36 1.93 -10.07
CA HIS A 25 -6.74 2.18 -10.50
C HIS A 25 -7.09 3.67 -10.48
N LEU A 26 -6.84 4.36 -9.36
CA LEU A 26 -7.10 5.80 -9.23
C LEU A 26 -6.36 6.61 -10.30
N ARG A 27 -5.07 6.34 -10.51
CA ARG A 27 -4.26 7.06 -11.51
C ARG A 27 -4.66 6.75 -12.95
N LYS A 28 -5.16 5.54 -13.21
CA LYS A 28 -5.73 5.20 -14.52
C LYS A 28 -7.01 5.98 -14.79
N ASP A 29 -7.89 6.08 -13.80
CA ASP A 29 -9.20 6.74 -13.93
C ASP A 29 -9.10 8.27 -14.06
N ILE A 30 -8.05 8.90 -13.50
CA ILE A 30 -7.76 10.33 -13.73
C ILE A 30 -7.72 10.67 -15.24
N LYS A 31 -7.29 9.72 -16.10
CA LYS A 31 -7.25 9.90 -17.56
C LYS A 31 -8.62 9.87 -18.22
N LEU A 32 -9.62 9.30 -17.56
CA LEU A 32 -10.99 9.12 -18.06
C LEU A 32 -11.95 10.19 -17.54
N ILE A 33 -11.59 10.87 -16.46
CA ILE A 33 -12.39 11.92 -15.83
C ILE A 33 -12.11 13.27 -16.50
N ASN A 34 -13.11 14.14 -16.63
CA ASN A 34 -12.94 15.52 -17.10
C ASN A 34 -13.11 16.58 -15.99
N GLU A 35 -13.78 16.21 -14.90
CA GLU A 35 -14.08 17.09 -13.77
C GLU A 35 -12.79 17.31 -12.93
N PRO A 36 -12.27 18.55 -12.83
CA PRO A 36 -10.96 18.80 -12.21
C PRO A 36 -10.87 18.43 -10.73
N GLN A 37 -11.94 18.65 -9.97
CA GLN A 37 -11.95 18.43 -8.52
C GLN A 37 -11.88 16.94 -8.19
N CYS A 38 -12.51 16.09 -9.00
CA CYS A 38 -12.50 14.65 -8.92
C CYS A 38 -11.12 14.10 -9.28
N LYS A 39 -10.44 14.66 -10.29
CA LYS A 39 -9.03 14.33 -10.57
C LYS A 39 -8.14 14.64 -9.37
N ALA A 40 -8.30 15.82 -8.78
CA ALA A 40 -7.53 16.21 -7.60
C ALA A 40 -7.81 15.28 -6.42
N MET A 41 -9.07 14.92 -6.18
CA MET A 41 -9.44 13.94 -5.14
C MET A 41 -8.81 12.57 -5.38
N PHE A 42 -8.77 12.09 -6.62
CA PHE A 42 -8.17 10.80 -6.99
C PHE A 42 -6.66 10.82 -6.79
N GLU A 43 -5.96 11.89 -7.20
CA GLU A 43 -4.51 12.00 -6.99
C GLU A 43 -4.16 12.07 -5.50
N THR A 44 -4.86 12.91 -4.72
CA THR A 44 -4.65 12.99 -3.26
C THR A 44 -4.89 11.63 -2.60
N SER A 45 -5.91 10.89 -3.03
CA SER A 45 -6.17 9.54 -2.52
C SER A 45 -5.04 8.57 -2.86
N ALA A 46 -4.51 8.63 -4.09
CA ALA A 46 -3.38 7.83 -4.52
C ALA A 46 -2.09 8.16 -3.74
N GLU A 47 -1.85 9.43 -3.41
CA GLU A 47 -0.72 9.86 -2.58
C GLU A 47 -0.83 9.34 -1.15
N VAL A 48 -2.00 9.43 -0.52
CA VAL A 48 -2.23 8.88 0.83
C VAL A 48 -1.99 7.37 0.85
N LEU A 49 -2.55 6.64 -0.12
CA LEU A 49 -2.32 5.19 -0.25
C LEU A 49 -0.85 4.85 -0.48
N SER A 50 -0.13 5.67 -1.25
CA SER A 50 1.33 5.53 -1.44
C SER A 50 2.10 5.69 -0.13
N GLY A 51 1.70 6.63 0.73
CA GLY A 51 2.23 6.76 2.09
C GLY A 51 2.00 5.52 2.95
N LEU A 52 0.81 4.91 2.85
CA LEU A 52 0.51 3.64 3.55
C LEU A 52 1.36 2.49 3.01
N ILE A 53 1.55 2.37 1.70
CA ILE A 53 2.40 1.35 1.08
C ILE A 53 3.82 1.40 1.66
N LYS A 54 4.37 2.61 1.80
CA LYS A 54 5.68 2.83 2.42
C LYS A 54 5.72 2.40 3.89
N ALA A 55 4.72 2.78 4.69
CA ALA A 55 4.65 2.35 6.09
C ALA A 55 4.61 0.81 6.25
N PHE A 56 3.97 0.11 5.30
CA PHE A 56 3.95 -1.35 5.27
C PHE A 56 5.32 -1.94 4.87
N GLU A 57 6.05 -1.29 3.97
CA GLU A 57 7.42 -1.66 3.60
C GLU A 57 8.37 -1.49 4.79
N ASP A 58 8.34 -0.32 5.44
CA ASP A 58 9.14 -0.03 6.64
C ASP A 58 8.88 -1.04 7.77
N TYR A 59 7.63 -1.51 7.93
CA TYR A 59 7.29 -2.55 8.91
C TYR A 59 7.92 -3.90 8.57
N LYS A 60 7.89 -4.31 7.30
CA LYS A 60 8.48 -5.56 6.84
C LYS A 60 9.99 -5.56 7.03
N GLU A 61 10.66 -4.47 6.68
CA GLU A 61 12.11 -4.32 6.85
C GLU A 61 12.51 -4.49 8.33
N LYS A 62 11.79 -3.86 9.26
CA LYS A 62 12.04 -4.01 10.71
C LYS A 62 11.85 -5.45 11.19
N ILE A 63 10.87 -6.17 10.65
CA ILE A 63 10.71 -7.60 10.96
C ILE A 63 11.92 -8.38 10.45
N GLU A 64 12.30 -8.20 9.19
CA GLU A 64 13.44 -8.92 8.60
C GLU A 64 14.76 -8.66 9.34
N GLU A 65 15.00 -7.42 9.80
CA GLU A 65 16.15 -7.08 10.64
C GLU A 65 16.11 -7.80 12.00
N ALA A 66 14.93 -7.87 12.63
CA ALA A 66 14.75 -8.54 13.93
C ALA A 66 15.01 -10.06 13.88
N TRP A 67 14.89 -10.68 12.70
CA TRP A 67 15.14 -12.12 12.51
C TRP A 67 16.59 -12.44 12.08
N LYS A 68 17.43 -11.44 11.81
CA LYS A 68 18.84 -11.63 11.44
C LYS A 68 19.80 -11.83 12.63
N HIS A 69 19.30 -11.74 13.88
CA HIS A 69 20.06 -11.92 15.13
C HIS A 69 19.48 -13.07 15.95
#